data_AF-A0A973H1Z9-F1
#
_entry.id   AF-A0A973H1Z9-F1
#
_cell.length_a   1.000
_cell.length_b   1.000
_cell.length_c   1.000
_cell.angle_alpha   90.00
_cell.angle_beta   90.00
_cell.angle_gamma   90.00
#
_symmetry.space_group_name_H-M   'P 1'
#
loop_
_entity.id
_entity.type
_entity.pdbx_description
1 polymer ?
#
loop_
_entity_poly.entity_id
_entity_poly.type
_entity_poly.pdbx_seq_one_letter_code
_entity_poly.pdbx_strand_id
1 'polypeptide(L)'
;MTRLTGSALRVTVFVGENDTWHRKPLYSEIVHRAHTAGLAGASVFRGIEGFGASSLIHTTRLLSLSEDLPVAVVIVDTEERVRAFLPQLDELVSEGLVILDDCEVIRYVGRDAGDESGKTGAKGKRSL
;
A
#
# COMPACT_ATOMS: atom_id res chain seq x y z
N MET A 1 3.21 -20.54 0.71
CA MET A 1 2.39 -19.35 0.40
C MET A 1 1.17 -19.37 1.30
N THR A 2 0.98 -18.34 2.11
CA THR A 2 -0.18 -18.23 3.02
C THR A 2 -1.42 -17.92 2.20
N ARG A 3 -2.40 -18.84 2.22
CA ARG A 3 -3.70 -18.60 1.61
C ARG A 3 -4.51 -17.72 2.57
N LEU A 4 -4.59 -16.43 2.30
CA LEU A 4 -5.40 -15.48 3.07
C LEU A 4 -6.88 -15.67 2.69
N THR A 5 -7.69 -16.17 3.61
CA THR A 5 -9.15 -16.35 3.44
C THR A 5 -9.85 -16.26 4.79
N GLY A 6 -11.11 -15.80 4.82
CA GLY A 6 -11.89 -15.64 6.04
C GLY A 6 -11.64 -14.29 6.71
N SER A 7 -11.79 -14.23 8.04
CA SER A 7 -11.62 -12.97 8.81
C SER A 7 -10.22 -12.39 8.65
N ALA A 8 -10.15 -11.09 8.41
CA ALA A 8 -8.93 -10.34 8.20
C ALA A 8 -9.10 -8.90 8.68
N LEU A 9 -7.99 -8.19 8.78
CA LEU A 9 -7.98 -6.77 9.13
C LEU A 9 -7.45 -5.97 7.93
N ARG A 10 -8.13 -4.87 7.63
CA ARG A 10 -7.67 -3.89 6.64
C ARG A 10 -7.12 -2.69 7.37
N VAL A 11 -5.86 -2.34 7.11
CA VAL A 11 -5.32 -1.04 7.47
C VAL A 11 -5.37 -0.11 6.26
N THR A 12 -5.89 1.09 6.47
CA THR A 12 -5.83 2.17 5.48
C THR A 12 -5.09 3.35 6.08
N VAL A 13 -4.03 3.77 5.40
CA VAL A 13 -3.21 4.92 5.78
C VAL A 13 -3.45 6.04 4.77
N PHE A 14 -3.92 7.19 5.26
CA PHE A 14 -4.12 8.41 4.47
C PHE A 14 -3.01 9.41 4.78
N VAL A 15 -2.28 9.80 3.74
CA VAL A 15 -1.15 10.75 3.77
C VAL A 15 -1.24 11.71 2.58
N GLY A 16 -0.48 12.80 2.59
CA GLY A 16 -0.29 13.67 1.43
C GLY A 16 0.58 13.00 0.37
N GLU A 17 0.40 13.38 -0.90
CA GLU A 17 1.26 12.93 -2.01
C GLU A 17 2.70 13.42 -1.82
N ASN A 18 2.86 14.62 -1.26
CA ASN A 18 4.15 15.25 -1.06
C ASN A 18 4.81 14.88 0.27
N ASP A 19 4.17 14.08 1.11
CA ASP A 19 4.76 13.61 2.37
C ASP A 19 6.00 12.76 2.09
N THR A 20 7.06 12.98 2.86
CA THR A 20 8.32 12.27 2.68
C THR A 20 8.90 11.70 3.97
N TRP A 21 9.53 10.53 3.84
CA TRP A 21 10.37 9.91 4.86
C TRP A 21 11.81 9.82 4.34
N HIS A 22 12.76 10.46 5.01
CA HIS A 22 14.16 10.54 4.57
C HIS A 22 14.33 10.84 3.06
N ARG A 23 13.58 11.83 2.54
CA ARG A 23 13.55 12.27 1.13
C ARG A 23 12.95 11.27 0.13
N LYS A 24 12.29 10.20 0.59
CA LYS A 24 11.50 9.30 -0.24
C LYS A 24 10.02 9.55 -0.01
N PRO A 25 9.13 9.35 -1.01
CA PRO A 25 7.69 9.48 -0.80
C PRO A 25 7.22 8.55 0.32
N LEU A 26 6.46 9.09 1.29
CA LEU A 26 6.03 8.36 2.49
C LEU A 26 5.20 7.13 2.14
N TYR A 27 4.24 7.27 1.22
CA TYR A 27 3.43 6.13 0.75
C TYR A 27 4.28 5.00 0.16
N SER A 28 5.39 5.33 -0.52
CA SER A 28 6.29 4.33 -1.10
C SER A 28 7.08 3.61 -0.04
N GLU A 29 7.49 4.32 1.03
CA GLU A 29 8.19 3.72 2.16
C GLU A 29 7.25 2.79 2.95
N ILE A 30 5.97 3.16 3.14
CA ILE A 30 4.97 2.30 3.78
C ILE A 30 4.85 0.97 3.01
N VAL A 31 4.72 1.02 1.67
CA VAL A 31 4.65 -0.18 0.83
C VAL A 31 5.93 -1.02 0.95
N HIS A 32 7.09 -0.37 0.97
CA HIS A 32 8.38 -1.06 1.11
C HIS A 32 8.49 -1.80 2.45
N ARG A 33 8.10 -1.16 3.56
CA ARG A 33 8.10 -1.80 4.88
C ARG A 33 7.06 -2.91 4.98
N ALA A 34 5.86 -2.71 4.42
CA ALA A 34 4.83 -3.74 4.35
C ALA A 34 5.31 -5.00 3.60
N HIS A 35 5.97 -4.81 2.45
CA HIS A 35 6.59 -5.89 1.69
C HIS A 35 7.70 -6.58 2.48
N THR A 36 8.55 -5.81 3.16
CA THR A 36 9.66 -6.35 3.99
C THR A 36 9.15 -7.13 5.20
N ALA A 37 8.04 -6.71 5.80
CA ALA A 37 7.31 -7.45 6.84
C ALA A 37 6.60 -8.72 6.31
N GLY A 38 6.62 -8.93 4.99
CA GLY A 38 6.03 -10.07 4.29
C GLY A 38 4.50 -10.03 4.26
N LEU A 39 3.87 -8.87 4.43
CA LEU A 39 2.41 -8.75 4.38
C LEU A 39 1.88 -9.24 3.03
N ALA A 40 0.65 -9.76 3.03
CA ALA A 40 0.05 -10.38 1.85
C ALA A 40 0.06 -9.44 0.63
N GLY A 41 -0.18 -8.15 0.83
CA GLY A 41 -0.02 -7.14 -0.20
C GLY A 41 -0.37 -5.74 0.28
N ALA A 42 -0.02 -4.74 -0.53
CA ALA A 42 -0.36 -3.35 -0.34
C ALA A 42 -0.82 -2.75 -1.66
N SER A 43 -1.79 -1.85 -1.63
CA SER A 43 -2.26 -1.09 -2.79
C SER A 43 -2.26 0.39 -2.47
N VAL A 44 -1.86 1.22 -3.43
CA VAL A 44 -1.81 2.67 -3.28
C VAL A 44 -2.84 3.30 -4.22
N PHE A 45 -3.67 4.19 -3.68
CA PHE A 45 -4.67 4.93 -4.42
C PHE A 45 -4.43 6.42 -4.26
N ARG A 46 -4.48 7.17 -5.35
CA ARG A 46 -4.42 8.63 -5.35
C ARG A 46 -5.84 9.19 -5.46
N GLY A 47 -6.22 10.05 -4.54
CA GLY A 47 -7.48 10.79 -4.62
C GLY A 47 -7.38 11.94 -5.62
N ILE A 48 -8.54 12.37 -6.12
CA ILE A 48 -8.65 13.53 -7.01
C ILE A 48 -8.74 14.85 -6.23
N GLU A 49 -9.23 14.77 -4.99
CA GLU A 49 -9.39 15.88 -4.04
C GLU A 49 -9.54 15.30 -2.63
N GLY A 50 -9.32 16.12 -1.60
CA GLY A 50 -9.55 15.75 -0.21
C GLY A 50 -9.23 16.90 0.75
N PHE A 51 -9.69 16.78 1.99
CA PHE A 51 -9.37 17.69 3.08
C PHE A 51 -9.09 16.88 4.35
N GLY A 52 -8.31 17.43 5.28
CA GLY A 52 -7.87 16.70 6.46
C GLY A 52 -7.42 17.61 7.61
N ALA A 53 -6.97 16.99 8.70
CA ALA A 53 -6.58 17.68 9.92
C ALA A 53 -5.45 18.72 9.71
N SER A 54 -4.64 18.56 8.66
CA SER A 54 -3.53 19.44 8.29
C SER A 54 -3.93 20.67 7.47
N SER A 55 -5.23 20.95 7.22
CA SER A 55 -5.65 22.14 6.46
C SER A 55 -5.34 23.50 7.13
N LEU A 56 -4.81 23.56 8.37
CA LEU A 56 -4.20 24.73 9.02
C LEU A 56 -3.16 24.17 10.03
N ILE A 57 -1.85 24.47 10.03
CA ILE A 57 -1.16 25.76 10.14
C ILE A 57 0.25 25.61 9.54
N HIS A 58 0.51 26.17 8.36
CA HIS A 58 1.81 26.79 8.07
C HIS A 58 1.55 28.29 8.06
N THR A 59 1.64 28.89 9.25
CA THR A 59 1.53 30.33 9.41
C THR A 59 2.61 31.02 8.58
N THR A 60 2.21 32.08 7.88
CA THR A 60 3.06 33.03 7.16
C THR A 60 3.75 32.54 5.88
N ARG A 61 2.97 32.03 4.94
CA ARG A 61 3.05 32.48 3.54
C ARG A 61 1.76 32.11 2.82
N LEU A 62 1.16 33.09 2.14
CA LEU A 62 0.05 32.88 1.22
C LEU A 62 0.40 31.77 0.21
N LEU A 63 -0.62 31.03 -0.26
CA LEU A 63 -0.59 30.01 -1.33
C LEU A 63 -0.11 28.63 -0.82
N SER A 64 -0.97 27.67 -0.49
CA SER A 64 -1.51 26.74 -1.49
C SER A 64 -2.72 25.95 -0.94
N LEU A 65 -3.94 26.37 -1.27
CA LEU A 65 -5.14 25.52 -1.16
C LEU A 65 -5.22 24.48 -2.31
N SER A 66 -4.08 24.10 -2.89
CA SER A 66 -3.99 23.53 -4.24
C SER A 66 -2.64 22.85 -4.38
N GLU A 67 -2.63 21.51 -4.45
CA GLU A 67 -1.64 20.60 -5.10
C GLU A 67 -1.25 19.36 -4.29
N ASP A 68 -1.48 19.31 -2.97
CA ASP A 68 -1.20 18.08 -2.19
C ASP A 68 -2.40 17.14 -2.17
N LEU A 69 -2.42 16.18 -3.10
CA LEU A 69 -3.51 15.22 -3.23
C LEU A 69 -3.42 14.13 -2.16
N PRO A 70 -4.56 13.66 -1.61
CA PRO A 70 -4.54 12.58 -0.65
C PRO A 70 -4.12 11.26 -1.32
N VAL A 71 -3.27 10.50 -0.64
CA VAL A 71 -2.86 9.15 -1.02
C VAL A 71 -3.30 8.17 0.07
N ALA A 72 -4.00 7.12 -0.34
CA ALA A 72 -4.42 6.03 0.53
C ALA A 72 -3.57 4.78 0.26
N VAL A 73 -2.90 4.26 1.29
CA VAL A 73 -2.24 2.95 1.26
C VAL A 73 -3.13 1.95 1.98
N VAL A 74 -3.61 0.93 1.27
CA VAL A 74 -4.48 -0.13 1.78
C VAL A 74 -3.70 -1.43 1.86
N ILE A 75 -3.69 -2.05 3.03
CA ILE A 75 -3.08 -3.36 3.29
C ILE A 75 -4.14 -4.25 3.94
N VAL A 76 -4.25 -5.49 3.48
CA VAL A 76 -5.16 -6.49 4.06
C VAL A 76 -4.35 -7.74 4.37
N ASP A 77 -4.41 -8.20 5.62
CA ASP A 77 -3.76 -9.44 6.06
C ASP A 77 -4.48 -9.98 7.31
N THR A 78 -3.97 -11.05 7.91
CA THR A 78 -4.48 -11.53 9.19
C THR A 78 -4.31 -10.45 10.27
N GLU A 79 -5.21 -10.45 11.26
CA GLU A 79 -5.19 -9.47 12.34
C GLU A 79 -3.82 -9.44 13.05
N GLU A 80 -3.21 -10.60 13.30
CA GLU A 80 -1.92 -10.71 13.97
C GLU A 80 -0.82 -10.01 13.16
N ARG A 81 -0.82 -10.20 11.84
CA ARG A 81 0.18 -9.62 10.94
C ARG A 81 0.01 -8.11 10.80
N VAL A 82 -1.22 -7.63 10.69
CA VAL A 82 -1.51 -6.19 10.64
C VAL A 82 -1.10 -5.53 11.96
N ARG A 83 -1.50 -6.09 13.10
CA ARG A 83 -1.14 -5.54 14.43
C ARG A 83 0.37 -5.54 14.68
N ALA A 84 1.09 -6.56 14.22
CA ALA A 84 2.55 -6.59 14.30
C ALA A 84 3.23 -5.53 13.42
N PHE A 85 2.55 -5.05 12.38
CA PHE A 85 3.05 -4.00 11.49
C PHE A 85 2.78 -2.58 12.00
N LEU A 86 1.75 -2.38 12.82
CA LEU A 86 1.37 -1.05 13.33
C LEU A 86 2.52 -0.23 13.95
N PRO A 87 3.43 -0.80 14.76
CA PRO A 87 4.54 -0.03 15.30
C PRO A 87 5.47 0.59 14.24
N GLN A 88 5.56 -0.02 13.05
CA GLN A 88 6.33 0.55 11.93
C GLN A 88 5.60 1.70 11.25
N LEU A 89 4.26 1.68 11.27
CA LEU A 89 3.45 2.81 10.79
C LEU A 89 3.51 3.98 11.76
N ASP A 90 3.48 3.73 13.07
CA ASP A 90 3.60 4.77 14.10
C ASP A 90 4.93 5.55 13.99
N GLU A 91 6.01 4.87 13.57
CA GLU A 91 7.30 5.53 13.30
C GLU A 91 7.25 6.44 12.05
N LEU A 92 6.52 6.01 11.02
CA LEU A 92 6.49 6.66 9.71
C LEU A 92 5.50 7.83 9.63
N VAL A 93 4.33 7.69 10.25
CA VAL A 93 3.19 8.59 10.09
C VAL A 93 3.14 9.57 11.25
N SER A 94 3.89 10.66 11.13
CA SER A 94 3.83 11.77 12.10
C SER A 94 2.58 12.63 11.95
N GLU A 95 2.07 12.74 10.72
CA GLU A 95 0.84 13.45 10.35
C GLU A 95 0.08 12.58 9.35
N GLY A 96 -1.26 12.51 9.49
CA GLY A 96 -2.11 11.67 8.64
C GLY A 96 -3.22 10.98 9.42
N LEU A 97 -3.86 10.00 8.80
CA LEU A 97 -4.90 9.18 9.42
C LEU A 97 -4.62 7.69 9.14
N VAL A 98 -4.62 6.88 10.19
CA VAL A 98 -4.54 5.42 10.10
C VAL A 98 -5.83 4.84 10.67
N ILE A 99 -6.51 4.00 9.89
CA ILE A 99 -7.73 3.30 10.32
C ILE A 99 -7.59 1.79 10.17
N LEU A 100 -8.35 1.07 10.99
CA LEU A 100 -8.50 -0.38 10.94
C LEU A 100 -9.97 -0.73 10.75
N ASP A 101 -10.26 -1.58 9.76
CA ASP A 101 -11.58 -2.17 9.55
C ASP A 101 -11.48 -3.70 9.57
N ASP A 102 -12.44 -4.36 10.22
CA ASP A 102 -12.65 -5.79 10.05
C ASP A 102 -13.16 -6.08 8.63
N CYS A 103 -12.65 -7.12 7.99
CA CYS A 103 -13.09 -7.53 6.65
C CYS A 103 -13.01 -9.05 6.45
N GLU A 104 -13.73 -9.55 5.45
CA GLU A 104 -13.69 -10.96 5.05
C GLU A 104 -12.98 -11.11 3.70
N VAL A 105 -11.91 -11.90 3.67
CA VAL A 105 -11.21 -12.25 2.44
C VAL A 105 -11.84 -13.49 1.83
N ILE A 106 -12.58 -13.30 0.74
CA ILE A 106 -13.23 -14.40 0.01
C ILE A 106 -12.21 -15.25 -0.75
N ARG A 107 -11.21 -14.60 -1.36
CA ARG A 107 -10.24 -15.30 -2.22
C ARG A 107 -8.94 -14.51 -2.34
N TYR A 108 -7.82 -15.18 -2.11
CA TYR A 108 -6.48 -14.67 -2.37
C TYR A 108 -5.73 -15.65 -3.29
N VAL A 109 -5.38 -15.19 -4.49
CA VAL A 109 -4.65 -15.97 -5.50
C VAL A 109 -3.45 -15.15 -5.96
N GLY A 110 -2.25 -15.62 -5.67
CA GLY A 110 -1.03 -15.11 -6.28
C GLY A 110 -0.83 -15.69 -7.67
N ARG A 111 -0.27 -14.92 -8.61
CA ARG A 111 0.27 -15.48 -9.84
C ARG A 111 1.51 -16.30 -9.47
N ASP A 112 1.52 -17.60 -9.75
CA ASP A 112 2.67 -18.46 -9.47
C ASP A 112 3.90 -17.88 -10.19
N ALA A 113 4.93 -17.50 -9.45
CA ALA A 113 6.21 -17.06 -10.01
C ALA A 113 7.04 -18.26 -10.56
N GLY A 114 6.37 -19.23 -11.19
CA GLY A 114 6.94 -20.56 -11.47
C GLY A 114 6.62 -21.19 -12.83
N ASP A 115 5.93 -20.51 -13.77
CA ASP A 115 5.54 -21.14 -15.06
C ASP A 115 6.08 -20.42 -16.32
N GLU A 116 7.13 -19.62 -16.21
CA GLU A 116 7.79 -18.98 -17.37
C GLU A 116 9.13 -19.63 -17.80
N SER A 117 9.45 -20.84 -17.32
CA SER A 117 10.62 -21.60 -17.79
C SER A 117 10.29 -22.77 -18.73
N GLY A 118 9.03 -22.97 -19.11
CA GLY A 118 8.57 -24.16 -19.84
C GLY A 118 8.22 -24.04 -21.34
N LYS A 119 8.24 -22.85 -21.95
CA LYS A 119 7.76 -22.69 -23.34
C LYS A 119 8.70 -21.89 -24.25
N THR A 120 9.90 -22.41 -24.53
CA THR A 120 10.64 -22.07 -25.77
C THR A 120 11.01 -23.31 -26.60
N GLY A 121 10.39 -24.46 -26.33
CA GLY A 121 10.53 -25.66 -27.15
C GLY A 121 9.36 -25.84 -28.12
N ALA A 122 9.65 -25.80 -29.42
CA ALA A 122 8.84 -26.31 -30.54
C ALA A 122 7.81 -25.36 -31.22
N LYS A 123 8.27 -24.71 -32.30
CA LYS A 123 7.63 -24.65 -33.64
C LYS A 123 8.55 -23.85 -34.59
N GLY A 124 8.96 -24.31 -35.77
CA GLY A 124 8.50 -25.49 -36.49
C GLY A 124 9.37 -25.85 -37.70
N LYS A 125 9.23 -27.12 -38.09
CA LYS A 125 9.45 -27.59 -39.46
C LYS A 125 8.41 -26.96 -40.38
N ARG A 126 8.85 -26.29 -41.44
CA ARG A 126 8.19 -26.12 -42.76
C ARG A 126 9.36 -25.94 -43.74
N SER A 127 9.80 -26.99 -44.44
CA SER A 127 9.31 -27.40 -45.76
C SER A 127 9.40 -26.28 -46.79
N LEU A 128 10.52 -26.26 -47.53
CA LEU A 128 10.65 -26.24 -48.99
C LEU A 128 12.13 -26.41 -49.35
#